data_AF-A0A959QRL4-F1
#
_entry.id   AF-A0A959QRL4-F1
#
_cell.length_a   1.000
_cell.length_b   1.000
_cell.length_c   1.000
_cell.angle_alpha   90.00
_cell.angle_beta   90.00
_cell.angle_gamma   90.00
#
_symmetry.space_group_name_H-M   'P 1'
#
loop_
_entity.id
_entity.type
_entity.pdbx_description
1 polymer ?
#
loop_
_entity_poly.entity_id
_entity_poly.type
_entity_poly.pdbx_seq_one_letter_code
_entity_poly.pdbx_strand_id
1 'polypeptide(L)'
;MSSLSIKRENQFASRFRDITIEIDGGKNGTIHAGETKNILVQAGKHSIKAKVDFFTSSEYHFTVAENAQAKLRLRSPYLMEGYKWLLVVFRLIAASITILIGAYYKNYLLIEYFSWFIVAWVILEYLFDKKNSIFYYLLKRNEFLEFVDDNNN
;
A
#
# COMPACT_ATOMS: atom_id res chain seq x y z
N MET A 1 15.01 31.61 -5.03
CA MET A 1 15.13 30.17 -5.35
C MET A 1 13.91 29.45 -4.84
N SER A 2 13.33 28.55 -5.64
CA SER A 2 12.17 27.76 -5.25
C SER A 2 12.60 26.38 -4.74
N SER A 3 11.73 25.71 -3.98
CA SER A 3 12.07 24.41 -3.40
C SER A 3 10.89 23.43 -3.40
N LEU A 4 11.22 22.14 -3.41
CA LEU A 4 10.29 21.04 -3.28
C LEU A 4 10.64 20.27 -2.01
N SER A 5 9.67 20.12 -1.10
CA SER A 5 9.79 19.26 0.08
C SER A 5 9.00 17.99 -0.16
N ILE A 6 9.67 16.83 -0.07
CA ILE A 6 9.04 15.53 -0.21
C ILE A 6 9.15 14.82 1.12
N LYS A 7 8.02 14.45 1.70
CA LYS A 7 7.97 13.64 2.91
C LYS A 7 7.53 12.22 2.56
N ARG A 8 8.36 11.23 2.88
CA ARG A 8 8.00 9.82 2.72
C ARG A 8 7.35 9.30 3.99
N GLU A 9 6.21 8.62 3.85
CA GLU A 9 5.58 7.95 4.99
C GLU A 9 6.43 6.79 5.51
N ASN A 10 6.49 6.63 6.84
CA ASN A 10 7.16 5.51 7.48
C ASN A 10 6.22 4.29 7.55
N GLN A 11 6.09 3.60 6.42
CA GLN A 11 5.24 2.41 6.34
C GLN A 11 6.05 1.14 6.60
N PHE A 12 5.56 0.27 7.49
CA PHE A 12 6.28 -0.93 7.96
C PHE A 12 6.79 -1.82 6.83
N ALA A 13 5.97 -2.08 5.81
CA ALA A 13 6.35 -3.00 4.74
C ALA A 13 7.32 -2.42 3.72
N SER A 14 7.41 -1.10 3.59
CA SER A 14 8.40 -0.44 2.74
C SER A 14 9.56 0.16 3.54
N ARG A 15 9.59 -0.01 4.86
CA ARG A 15 10.53 0.65 5.79
C ARG A 15 12.01 0.49 5.42
N PHE A 16 12.36 -0.70 4.92
CA PHE A 16 13.73 -1.06 4.55
C PHE A 16 14.05 -0.84 3.06
N ARG A 17 13.10 -0.34 2.27
CA ARG A 17 13.32 -0.08 0.85
C ARG A 17 13.68 1.37 0.63
N ASP A 18 14.63 1.63 -0.23
CA ASP A 18 14.98 2.97 -0.66
C ASP A 18 14.15 3.37 -1.88
N ILE A 19 13.61 4.59 -1.86
CA ILE A 19 12.85 5.12 -2.99
C ILE A 19 13.68 6.19 -3.66
N THR A 20 13.93 6.03 -4.95
CA THR A 20 14.60 7.02 -5.79
C THR A 20 13.58 8.04 -6.29
N ILE A 21 13.92 9.33 -6.22
CA ILE A 21 13.11 10.42 -6.75
C ILE A 21 13.73 10.90 -8.06
N GLU A 22 12.90 11.02 -9.08
CA GLU A 22 13.26 11.56 -10.39
C GLU A 22 12.42 12.81 -10.66
N ILE A 23 13.06 13.94 -10.98
CA ILE A 23 12.41 15.22 -11.30
C ILE A 23 12.81 15.62 -12.72
N ASP A 24 11.84 15.91 -13.57
CA ASP A 24 12.03 16.27 -14.99
C ASP A 24 12.92 15.28 -15.76
N GLY A 25 12.88 14.00 -15.38
CA GLY A 25 13.70 12.93 -15.94
C GLY A 25 15.14 12.83 -15.39
N GLY A 26 15.57 13.77 -14.53
CA GLY A 26 16.82 13.70 -13.78
C GLY A 26 16.67 12.92 -12.48
N LYS A 27 17.73 12.21 -12.05
CA LYS A 27 17.75 11.55 -10.73
C LYS A 27 18.16 12.54 -9.64
N ASN A 28 17.31 12.75 -8.64
CA ASN A 28 17.52 13.72 -7.56
C ASN A 28 17.80 13.03 -6.20
N GLY A 29 18.13 11.73 -6.26
CA GLY A 29 18.60 10.90 -5.16
C GLY A 29 17.52 10.07 -4.49
N THR A 30 17.87 9.42 -3.39
CA THR A 30 16.99 8.52 -2.63
C THR A 30 16.35 9.22 -1.42
N ILE A 31 15.22 8.67 -0.95
CA ILE A 31 14.51 9.06 0.28
C ILE A 31 14.15 7.81 1.09
N HIS A 32 14.53 7.78 2.35
CA HIS A 32 14.29 6.67 3.27
C HIS A 32 12.93 6.79 3.98
N ALA A 33 12.48 5.71 4.61
CA ALA A 33 11.18 5.68 5.27
C ALA A 33 11.11 6.69 6.42
N GLY A 34 10.10 7.58 6.39
CA GLY A 34 9.94 8.64 7.37
C GLY A 34 10.80 9.89 7.13
N GLU A 35 11.68 9.86 6.11
CA GLU A 35 12.54 10.98 5.80
C GLU A 35 11.77 12.11 5.09
N THR A 36 12.22 13.35 5.30
CA THR A 36 11.80 14.50 4.51
C THR A 36 13.00 15.06 3.76
N LYS A 37 12.88 15.15 2.43
CA LYS A 37 13.95 15.61 1.55
C LYS A 37 13.54 16.93 0.89
N ASN A 38 14.41 17.92 1.01
CA ASN A 38 14.24 19.21 0.35
C ASN A 38 15.15 19.28 -0.89
N ILE A 39 14.57 19.61 -2.03
CA ILE A 39 15.26 19.69 -3.32
C ILE A 39 15.04 21.09 -3.88
N LEU A 40 16.12 21.74 -4.32
CA LEU A 40 16.02 23.03 -5.00
C LEU A 40 15.53 22.81 -6.43
N VAL A 41 14.50 23.55 -6.83
CA VAL A 41 13.90 23.49 -8.17
C VAL A 41 13.72 24.91 -8.70
N GLN A 42 13.67 25.05 -10.02
CA GLN A 42 13.36 26.33 -10.63
C GLN A 42 11.87 26.66 -10.43
N ALA A 43 11.50 27.92 -10.66
CA ALA A 43 10.09 28.28 -10.71
C ALA A 43 9.51 27.81 -12.05
N GLY A 44 8.32 27.21 -12.02
CA GLY A 44 7.67 26.68 -13.21
C GLY A 44 6.95 25.37 -12.98
N LYS A 45 6.66 24.69 -14.11
CA LYS A 45 6.02 23.38 -14.15
C LYS A 45 7.08 22.30 -14.15
N HIS A 46 6.93 21.32 -13.27
CA HIS A 46 7.84 20.20 -13.12
C HIS A 46 7.07 18.90 -13.09
N SER A 47 7.73 17.81 -13.47
CA SER A 47 7.21 16.47 -13.28
C SER A 47 8.06 15.69 -12.29
N ILE A 48 7.42 14.88 -11.45
CA ILE A 48 8.08 14.04 -10.47
C ILE A 48 7.60 12.60 -10.58
N LYS A 49 8.54 11.66 -10.45
CA LYS A 49 8.31 10.23 -10.36
C LYS A 49 9.08 9.66 -9.18
N ALA A 50 8.48 8.68 -8.51
CA ALA A 50 9.13 7.87 -7.49
C ALA A 50 9.38 6.47 -8.06
N LYS A 51 10.57 5.94 -7.80
CA LYS A 51 10.96 4.61 -8.23
C LYS A 51 11.44 3.79 -7.05
N VAL A 52 10.88 2.59 -6.89
CA VAL A 52 11.31 1.60 -5.91
C VAL A 52 11.59 0.29 -6.63
N ASP A 53 12.82 -0.19 -6.57
CA ASP A 53 13.29 -1.36 -7.31
C ASP A 53 12.94 -1.28 -8.83
N PHE A 54 11.95 -2.06 -9.27
CA PHE A 54 11.47 -2.16 -10.65
C PHE A 54 10.10 -1.49 -10.88
N PHE A 55 9.55 -0.83 -9.86
CA PHE A 55 8.25 -0.15 -9.88
C PHE A 55 8.44 1.36 -9.93
N THR A 56 7.62 2.01 -10.76
CA THR A 56 7.63 3.46 -10.94
C THR A 56 6.23 3.98 -10.68
N SER A 57 6.12 5.08 -9.94
CA SER A 57 4.86 5.77 -9.72
C SER A 57 4.31 6.36 -11.01
N SER A 58 3.03 6.72 -11.01
CA SER A 58 2.50 7.68 -11.96
C SER A 58 3.29 8.99 -11.92
N GLU A 59 3.41 9.63 -13.09
CA GLU A 59 3.97 10.97 -13.18
C GLU A 59 3.05 11.95 -12.48
N TYR A 60 3.61 12.73 -11.55
CA TYR A 60 2.88 13.79 -10.88
C TYR A 60 3.40 15.14 -11.37
N HIS A 61 2.48 15.99 -11.83
CA HIS A 61 2.82 17.32 -12.31
C HIS A 61 2.51 18.34 -11.24
N PHE A 62 3.48 19.18 -10.90
CA PHE A 62 3.32 20.25 -9.92
C PHE A 62 3.90 21.56 -10.47
N THR A 63 3.39 22.67 -9.95
CA THR A 63 3.88 24.01 -10.31
C THR A 63 4.39 24.71 -9.07
N VAL A 64 5.57 25.32 -9.15
CA VAL A 64 6.14 26.10 -8.03
C VAL A 64 6.35 27.53 -8.49
N ALA A 65 5.79 28.48 -7.74
CA ALA A 65 6.04 29.90 -7.97
C ALA A 65 7.46 30.30 -7.55
N GLU A 66 7.91 31.47 -7.98
CA GLU A 66 9.21 32.00 -7.59
C GLU A 66 9.28 32.26 -6.07
N ASN A 67 10.35 31.79 -5.42
CA ASN A 67 10.54 31.85 -3.97
C ASN A 67 9.48 31.12 -3.14
N ALA A 68 8.72 30.21 -3.77
CA ALA A 68 7.76 29.36 -3.09
C ALA A 68 8.32 27.96 -2.81
N GLN A 69 7.64 27.25 -1.92
CA GLN A 69 7.92 25.84 -1.60
C GLN A 69 6.70 24.98 -1.93
N ALA A 70 6.88 23.97 -2.78
CA ALA A 70 5.90 22.90 -2.94
C ALA A 70 6.14 21.81 -1.90
N LYS A 71 5.07 21.25 -1.34
CA LYS A 71 5.14 20.17 -0.35
C LYS A 71 4.34 18.98 -0.85
N LEU A 72 5.03 17.85 -1.01
CA LEU A 72 4.45 16.59 -1.45
C LEU A 72 4.66 15.51 -0.39
N ARG A 73 3.65 14.68 -0.20
CA ARG A 73 3.74 13.45 0.55
C ARG A 73 3.83 12.28 -0.41
N LEU A 74 4.76 11.37 -0.14
CA LEU A 74 4.91 10.11 -0.85
C LEU A 74 4.40 8.98 0.04
N ARG A 75 3.30 8.37 -0.39
CA ARG A 75 2.71 7.20 0.28
C ARG A 75 2.70 6.00 -0.65
N SER A 76 2.71 4.79 -0.08
CA SER A 76 2.22 3.62 -0.80
C SER A 76 0.76 3.42 -0.40
N PRO A 77 -0.21 3.71 -1.29
CA PRO A 77 -1.63 3.58 -0.96
C PRO A 77 -2.06 2.12 -0.81
N TYR A 78 -1.26 1.18 -1.30
CA TYR A 78 -1.60 -0.24 -1.31
C TYR A 78 -0.70 -1.01 -0.39
N LEU A 79 -1.03 -1.03 0.90
CA LEU A 79 -0.32 -1.92 1.81
C LEU A 79 -1.18 -2.47 2.93
N MET A 80 -1.59 -3.71 2.71
CA MET A 80 -1.62 -4.75 3.74
C MET A 80 -1.86 -6.12 3.07
N GLU A 81 -0.82 -6.91 2.80
CA GLU A 81 -0.98 -8.34 2.42
C GLU A 81 -0.49 -9.30 3.51
N GLY A 82 0.24 -8.80 4.51
CA GLY A 82 0.70 -9.62 5.64
C GLY A 82 -0.44 -10.23 6.45
N TYR A 83 -1.59 -9.54 6.56
CA TYR A 83 -2.75 -10.06 7.27
C TYR A 83 -3.45 -11.21 6.52
N LYS A 84 -3.32 -11.29 5.19
CA LYS A 84 -3.97 -12.34 4.39
C LYS A 84 -3.39 -13.73 4.68
N TRP A 85 -2.08 -13.84 4.83
CA TRP A 85 -1.42 -15.09 5.23
C TRP A 85 -1.74 -15.47 6.69
N LEU A 86 -1.80 -14.48 7.58
CA LEU A 86 -2.27 -14.67 8.95
C LEU A 86 -3.71 -15.21 8.97
N LEU A 87 -4.60 -14.71 8.11
CA LEU A 87 -5.96 -15.22 7.96
C LEU A 87 -6.00 -16.66 7.44
N VAL A 88 -5.17 -17.03 6.46
CA VAL A 88 -5.10 -18.43 5.97
C VAL A 88 -4.63 -19.39 7.06
N VAL A 89 -3.60 -19.03 7.81
CA VAL A 89 -3.12 -19.82 8.95
C VAL A 89 -4.22 -19.97 10.01
N PHE A 90 -4.92 -18.87 10.33
CA PHE A 90 -6.04 -18.89 11.27
C PHE A 90 -7.18 -19.81 10.81
N ARG A 91 -7.47 -19.84 9.50
CA ARG A 91 -8.48 -20.73 8.89
C ARG A 91 -8.12 -22.21 9.02
N LEU A 92 -6.86 -22.58 8.80
CA LEU A 92 -6.41 -23.97 8.94
C LEU A 92 -6.47 -24.44 10.40
N ILE A 93 -6.11 -23.56 11.33
CA ILE A 93 -6.22 -23.82 12.78
C ILE A 93 -7.68 -23.96 13.19
N ALA A 94 -8.57 -23.07 12.73
CA ALA A 94 -9.98 -23.16 13.04
C ALA A 94 -10.61 -24.45 12.48
N ALA A 95 -10.28 -24.83 11.24
CA ALA A 95 -10.75 -26.06 10.62
C ALA A 95 -10.28 -27.31 11.38
N SER A 96 -9.01 -27.36 11.79
CA SER A 96 -8.48 -28.50 12.54
C SER A 96 -9.11 -28.65 13.92
N ILE A 97 -9.32 -27.54 14.64
CA ILE A 97 -10.01 -27.52 15.94
C ILE A 97 -11.44 -28.04 15.80
N THR A 98 -12.17 -27.61 14.77
CA THR A 98 -13.55 -28.05 14.56
C THR A 98 -13.66 -29.53 14.24
N ILE A 99 -12.75 -30.06 13.42
CA ILE A 99 -12.69 -31.50 13.13
C ILE A 99 -12.43 -32.30 14.41
N LEU A 100 -11.51 -31.84 15.27
CA LEU A 100 -11.20 -32.49 16.54
C LEU A 100 -12.38 -32.47 17.52
N ILE A 101 -13.07 -31.34 17.66
CA ILE A 101 -14.25 -31.20 18.53
C ILE A 101 -15.40 -32.09 18.02
N GLY A 102 -15.64 -32.08 16.72
CA GLY A 102 -16.68 -32.90 16.09
C GLY A 102 -16.43 -34.40 16.27
N ALA A 103 -15.17 -34.83 16.14
CA ALA A 103 -14.76 -36.21 16.39
C ALA A 103 -14.93 -36.61 17.87
N TYR A 104 -14.61 -35.71 18.80
CA TYR A 104 -14.70 -35.96 20.25
C TYR A 104 -16.15 -36.14 20.72
N TYR A 105 -17.06 -35.25 20.31
CA TYR A 105 -18.46 -35.29 20.76
C TYR A 105 -19.37 -36.19 19.92
N LYS A 106 -18.85 -36.82 18.86
CA LYS A 106 -19.61 -37.61 17.87
C LYS A 106 -20.87 -36.89 17.35
N ASN A 107 -20.85 -35.57 17.34
CA ASN A 107 -22.02 -34.74 17.04
C ASN A 107 -21.86 -34.07 15.68
N TYR A 108 -22.41 -34.74 14.65
CA TYR A 108 -22.26 -34.33 13.25
C TYR A 108 -22.96 -33.01 12.92
N LEU A 109 -24.02 -32.67 13.65
CA LEU A 109 -24.77 -31.42 13.48
C LEU A 109 -23.89 -30.18 13.75
N LEU A 110 -22.98 -30.26 14.72
CA LEU A 110 -22.07 -29.15 15.04
C LEU A 110 -21.03 -28.90 13.95
N ILE A 111 -20.58 -29.95 13.25
CA ILE A 111 -19.67 -29.84 12.10
C ILE A 111 -20.38 -29.15 10.93
N GLU A 112 -21.66 -29.45 10.69
CA GLU A 112 -22.44 -28.90 9.59
C GLU A 112 -22.70 -27.40 9.75
N TYR A 113 -23.15 -26.95 10.92
CA TYR A 113 -23.36 -25.52 11.20
C TYR A 113 -22.05 -24.72 11.10
N PHE A 114 -20.92 -25.27 11.56
CA PHE A 114 -19.62 -24.59 11.46
C PHE A 114 -19.11 -24.50 10.02
N SER A 115 -19.36 -25.52 9.22
CA SER A 115 -19.00 -25.54 7.79
C SER A 115 -19.78 -24.48 7.01
N TRP A 116 -21.08 -24.34 7.28
CA TRP A 116 -21.90 -23.27 6.71
C TRP A 116 -21.48 -21.89 7.18
N PHE A 117 -21.04 -21.73 8.44
CA PHE A 117 -20.50 -20.47 8.94
C PHE A 117 -19.20 -20.06 8.22
N ILE A 118 -18.28 -20.99 7.95
CA ILE A 118 -17.06 -20.71 7.16
C ILE A 118 -17.43 -20.31 5.73
N VAL A 119 -18.37 -21.02 5.10
CA VAL A 119 -18.80 -20.73 3.72
C VAL A 119 -19.47 -19.34 3.64
N ALA A 120 -20.36 -19.01 4.59
CA ALA A 120 -20.99 -17.70 4.66
C ALA A 120 -19.97 -16.57 4.89
N TRP A 121 -18.95 -16.80 5.72
CA TRP A 121 -17.87 -15.84 5.98
C TRP A 121 -16.97 -15.60 4.76
N VAL A 122 -16.63 -16.65 4.01
CA VAL A 122 -15.86 -16.57 2.75
C VAL A 122 -16.63 -15.80 1.67
N ILE A 123 -17.94 -16.01 1.59
CA ILE A 123 -18.80 -15.27 0.65
C ILE A 123 -18.92 -13.80 1.06
N LEU A 124 -19.04 -13.51 2.36
CA LEU A 124 -19.02 -12.14 2.91
C LEU A 124 -17.70 -11.42 2.58
N GLU A 125 -16.55 -12.07 2.71
CA GLU A 125 -15.23 -11.49 2.36
C GLU A 125 -15.07 -11.25 0.85
N TYR A 126 -15.59 -12.16 0.01
CA TYR A 126 -15.55 -12.04 -1.44
C TYR A 126 -16.49 -10.93 -1.97
N LEU A 127 -17.64 -10.71 -1.32
CA LEU A 127 -18.60 -9.67 -1.70
C LEU A 127 -18.19 -8.27 -1.20
N PHE A 128 -17.50 -8.16 -0.07
CA PHE A 128 -17.16 -6.86 0.53
C PHE A 128 -15.84 -6.26 0.05
N ASP A 129 -15.07 -6.93 -0.80
CA ASP A 129 -13.71 -6.47 -1.10
C ASP A 129 -13.50 -5.93 -2.52
N LYS A 130 -14.03 -4.72 -2.75
CA LYS A 130 -13.79 -3.93 -3.98
C LYS A 130 -12.38 -3.31 -4.04
N LYS A 131 -11.56 -3.45 -2.98
CA LYS A 131 -10.29 -2.71 -2.80
C LYS A 131 -9.06 -3.56 -2.41
N ASN A 132 -9.20 -4.83 -1.99
CA ASN A 132 -8.06 -5.72 -1.65
C ASN A 132 -8.00 -7.03 -2.46
N SER A 133 -8.71 -7.17 -3.58
CA SER A 133 -8.50 -8.30 -4.49
C SER A 133 -7.05 -8.31 -5.00
N ILE A 134 -6.37 -9.47 -4.94
CA ILE A 134 -5.02 -9.70 -5.50
C ILE A 134 -4.97 -9.30 -7.00
N PHE A 135 -6.11 -9.36 -7.71
CA PHE A 135 -6.24 -8.86 -9.09
C PHE A 135 -5.99 -7.35 -9.23
N TYR A 136 -6.37 -6.57 -8.21
CA TYR A 136 -6.18 -5.12 -8.21
C TYR A 136 -4.68 -4.75 -8.21
N TYR A 137 -3.83 -5.57 -7.58
CA TYR A 137 -2.38 -5.37 -7.48
C TYR A 137 -1.61 -5.73 -8.77
N LEU A 138 -2.04 -6.78 -9.48
CA LEU A 138 -1.42 -7.23 -10.73
C LEU A 138 -1.70 -6.29 -11.92
N LEU A 139 -2.87 -5.63 -11.93
CA LEU A 139 -3.31 -4.77 -13.04
C LEU A 139 -2.91 -3.29 -12.90
N LYS A 140 -2.60 -2.80 -11.69
CA LYS A 140 -2.25 -1.37 -11.42
C LYS A 140 -0.82 -1.19 -10.88
N ARG A 141 0.16 -1.76 -11.58
CA ARG A 141 1.60 -1.70 -11.26
C ARG A 141 2.16 -0.28 -11.00
N ASN A 142 1.53 0.75 -11.55
CA ASN A 142 2.00 2.15 -11.49
C ASN A 142 1.44 2.93 -10.29
N GLU A 143 0.55 2.34 -9.49
CA GLU A 143 -0.05 3.02 -8.34
C GLU A 143 0.55 2.58 -7.00
N PHE A 144 1.65 1.82 -7.02
CA PHE A 144 2.34 1.37 -5.80
C PHE A 144 2.85 2.54 -4.95
N LEU A 145 3.13 3.68 -5.58
CA LEU A 145 3.54 4.91 -4.94
C LEU A 145 2.70 6.04 -5.50
N GLU A 146 2.21 6.90 -4.61
CA GLU A 146 1.35 8.02 -4.94
C GLU A 146 1.91 9.27 -4.28
N PHE A 147 2.04 10.33 -5.08
CA PHE A 147 2.28 11.68 -4.58
C PHE A 147 0.95 12.34 -4.26
N VAL A 148 0.87 12.95 -3.09
CA VAL A 148 -0.29 13.70 -2.63
C VAL A 148 0.20 15.07 -2.18
N ASP A 149 -0.49 16.14 -2.58
CA ASP A 149 -0.19 17.48 -2.10
C ASP A 149 -0.37 17.57 -0.58
N ASP A 150 0.65 18.03 0.14
CA ASP A 150 0.60 18.25 1.59
C ASP A 150 -0.15 19.54 1.98
N ASN A 151 -0.59 20.31 0.97
CA ASN A 151 -1.30 21.57 1.19
C ASN A 151 -2.82 21.41 1.30
N ASN A 152 -3.38 20.24 0.99
CA ASN A 152 -4.80 19.93 1.18
C ASN A 152 -4.97 19.09 2.46
N ASN A 153 -5.21 19.77 3.58
CA ASN A 153 -5.87 19.21 4.74
C ASN A 153 -7.39 19.34 4.57
#